data_AF-A0A1G3V128-F1
#
_entry.id   AF-A0A1G3V128-F1
#
_cell.length_a   1.000
_cell.length_b   1.000
_cell.length_c   1.000
_cell.angle_alpha   90.00
_cell.angle_beta   90.00
_cell.angle_gamma   90.00
#
_symmetry.space_group_name_H-M   'P 1'
#
loop_
_entity.id
_entity.type
_entity.pdbx_description
1 polymer ?
#
loop_
_entity_poly.entity_id
_entity_poly.type
_entity_poly.pdbx_seq_one_letter_code
_entity_poly.pdbx_strand_id
1 'polypeptide(L)'
;MAHRGLIFGMGMGGGALAVIFLFDLLVHENGWCGYVCPLGATHSLIGKFSLIRVWHDAPKCTDCRSCITVCPEKEVLHMINRSSESVLMGECTNCGRCVDVCQEDALRFSIRSFTKQPKDEE
;
A
#
# COMPACT_ATOMS: atom_id res chain seq x y z
N MET A 1 -48.20 5.90 14.09
CA MET A 1 -47.08 4.94 14.12
C MET A 1 -45.93 5.28 13.16
N ALA A 2 -46.11 6.12 12.11
CA ALA A 2 -45.04 6.47 11.16
C ALA A 2 -43.97 7.46 11.68
N HIS A 3 -44.32 8.33 12.63
CA HIS A 3 -43.42 9.42 13.07
C HIS A 3 -42.24 8.95 13.96
N ARG A 4 -42.40 7.84 14.70
CA ARG A 4 -41.34 7.27 15.54
C ARG A 4 -40.27 6.56 14.71
N GLY A 5 -40.67 5.96 13.58
CA GLY A 5 -39.75 5.31 12.63
C GLY A 5 -38.89 6.31 11.85
N LEU A 6 -39.44 7.49 11.52
CA LEU A 6 -38.67 8.56 10.86
C LEU A 6 -37.67 9.23 11.81
N ILE A 7 -38.02 9.49 13.07
CA ILE A 7 -37.07 10.09 14.02
C ILE A 7 -35.94 9.13 14.37
N PHE A 8 -36.24 7.86 14.66
CA PHE A 8 -35.20 6.86 14.95
C PHE A 8 -34.42 6.44 13.70
N GLY A 9 -35.06 6.33 12.53
CA GLY A 9 -34.39 5.94 11.29
C GLY A 9 -33.52 7.05 10.69
N MET A 10 -34.01 8.29 10.69
CA MET A 10 -33.33 9.44 10.07
C MET A 10 -32.34 10.10 11.04
N GLY A 11 -32.60 10.06 12.35
CA GLY A 11 -31.68 10.56 13.38
C GLY A 11 -30.52 9.58 13.66
N MET A 12 -30.81 8.29 13.87
CA MET A 12 -29.77 7.30 14.19
C MET A 12 -29.04 6.84 12.92
N GLY A 13 -29.74 6.67 11.80
CA GLY A 13 -29.14 6.35 10.51
C GLY A 13 -28.39 7.54 9.88
N GLY A 14 -29.00 8.72 9.88
CA GLY A 14 -28.37 9.94 9.37
C GLY A 14 -27.17 10.38 10.22
N GLY A 15 -27.26 10.25 11.55
CA GLY A 15 -26.14 10.49 12.45
C GLY A 15 -24.99 9.51 12.23
N ALA A 16 -25.27 8.22 12.09
CA ALA A 16 -24.24 7.22 11.80
C ALA A 16 -23.58 7.47 10.43
N LEU A 17 -24.36 7.78 9.40
CA LEU A 17 -23.83 8.13 8.08
C LEU A 17 -23.00 9.42 8.11
N ALA A 18 -23.45 10.44 8.84
CA ALA A 18 -22.72 11.69 9.00
C ALA A 18 -21.40 11.47 9.75
N VAL A 19 -21.37 10.61 10.77
CA VAL A 19 -20.13 10.25 11.49
C VAL A 19 -19.16 9.46 10.61
N ILE A 20 -19.65 8.49 9.83
CA ILE A 20 -18.83 7.75 8.86
C ILE A 20 -18.26 8.70 7.82
N PHE A 21 -19.10 9.60 7.29
CA PHE A 21 -18.70 10.58 6.29
C PHE A 21 -17.69 11.60 6.85
N LEU A 22 -17.90 12.11 8.08
CA LEU A 22 -16.95 13.02 8.74
C LEU A 22 -15.63 12.33 9.04
N PHE A 23 -15.67 11.06 9.46
CA PHE A 23 -14.48 10.26 9.71
C PHE A 23 -13.69 10.05 8.41
N ASP A 24 -14.36 9.71 7.31
CA ASP A 24 -13.74 9.53 5.99
C ASP A 24 -13.08 10.83 5.49
N LEU A 25 -13.72 11.98 5.72
CA LEU A 25 -13.22 13.31 5.34
C LEU A 25 -12.03 13.77 6.20
N LEU A 26 -12.05 13.47 7.51
CA LEU A 26 -10.99 13.86 8.45
C LEU A 26 -9.77 12.93 8.39
N VAL A 27 -9.92 11.71 7.88
CA VAL A 27 -8.83 10.73 7.70
C VAL A 27 -8.37 10.70 6.23
N HIS A 28 -8.62 11.78 5.48
CA HIS A 28 -8.17 11.93 4.11
C HIS A 28 -6.71 12.40 4.03
N GLU A 29 -5.80 11.47 4.24
CA GLU A 29 -4.50 11.37 3.54
C GLU A 29 -3.86 9.98 3.71
N ASN A 30 -4.66 8.91 3.51
CA ASN A 30 -4.24 7.49 3.45
C ASN A 30 -4.37 6.65 4.75
N GLY A 31 -4.89 7.21 5.84
CA GLY A 31 -5.00 6.47 7.12
C GLY A 31 -6.05 5.34 7.13
N TRP A 32 -7.25 5.58 6.59
CA TRP A 32 -8.34 4.59 6.66
C TRP A 32 -8.12 3.45 5.68
N CYS A 33 -7.78 3.75 4.42
CA CYS A 33 -7.55 2.74 3.39
C CYS A 33 -6.33 1.83 3.67
N GLY A 34 -5.29 2.34 4.34
CA GLY A 34 -4.08 1.57 4.66
C GLY A 34 -4.15 0.75 5.96
N TYR A 35 -4.90 1.20 6.97
CA TYR A 35 -4.85 0.58 8.32
C TYR A 35 -6.18 0.01 8.83
N VAL A 36 -7.32 0.53 8.38
CA VAL A 36 -8.64 0.20 8.97
C VAL A 36 -9.62 -0.37 7.95
N CYS A 37 -9.38 -0.17 6.65
CA CYS A 37 -10.28 -0.60 5.60
C CYS A 37 -10.20 -2.12 5.38
N PRO A 38 -11.32 -2.86 5.49
CA PRO A 38 -11.35 -4.30 5.24
C PRO A 38 -10.95 -4.65 3.80
N LEU A 39 -11.19 -3.77 2.82
CA LEU A 39 -10.75 -3.96 1.44
C LEU A 39 -9.22 -3.85 1.30
N GLY A 40 -8.59 -2.90 1.99
CA GLY A 40 -7.12 -2.73 2.01
C GLY A 40 -6.41 -3.94 2.64
N ALA A 41 -6.93 -4.43 3.78
CA ALA A 41 -6.43 -5.65 4.43
C ALA A 41 -6.53 -6.89 3.52
N THR A 42 -7.63 -7.01 2.75
CA THR A 42 -7.80 -8.09 1.78
C THR A 42 -6.79 -7.96 0.63
N HIS A 43 -6.53 -6.73 0.17
CA HIS A 43 -5.56 -6.47 -0.89
C HIS A 43 -4.12 -6.79 -0.45
N SER A 44 -3.74 -6.46 0.78
CA SER A 44 -2.45 -6.87 1.39
C SER A 44 -2.23 -8.38 1.33
N LEU A 45 -3.27 -9.12 1.75
CA LEU A 45 -3.25 -10.58 1.79
C LEU A 45 -3.09 -11.17 0.40
N ILE A 46 -3.83 -10.68 -0.58
CA ILE A 46 -3.72 -11.13 -1.98
C ILE A 46 -2.35 -10.76 -2.56
N GLY A 47 -1.89 -9.53 -2.33
CA GLY A 47 -0.59 -9.02 -2.78
C GLY A 47 0.56 -9.88 -2.27
N LYS A 48 0.48 -10.37 -1.01
CA LYS A 48 1.48 -11.30 -0.42
C LYS A 48 1.67 -12.59 -1.23
N PHE A 49 0.65 -13.06 -1.93
CA PHE A 49 0.73 -14.24 -2.81
C PHE A 49 1.22 -13.93 -4.24
N SER A 50 1.52 -12.66 -4.56
CA SER A 50 2.06 -12.32 -5.88
C SER A 50 3.43 -12.95 -6.12
N LEU A 51 3.51 -13.73 -7.20
CA LEU A 51 4.74 -14.32 -7.75
C LEU A 51 5.67 -13.26 -8.36
N ILE A 52 5.12 -12.16 -8.87
CA ILE A 52 5.89 -11.09 -9.49
C ILE A 52 6.07 -9.99 -8.45
N ARG A 53 7.32 -9.59 -8.19
CA ARG A 53 7.68 -8.55 -7.24
C ARG A 53 8.74 -7.62 -7.83
N VAL A 54 8.73 -6.36 -7.40
CA VAL A 54 9.80 -5.42 -7.74
C VAL A 54 11.06 -5.77 -6.94
N TRP A 55 12.18 -5.91 -7.62
CA TRP A 55 13.52 -6.09 -7.07
C TRP A 55 14.26 -4.76 -7.10
N HIS A 56 14.87 -4.39 -5.97
CA HIS A 56 15.74 -3.25 -5.84
C HIS A 56 17.21 -3.68 -5.87
N ASP A 57 18.00 -2.96 -6.65
CA ASP A 57 19.44 -3.15 -6.83
C ASP A 57 20.17 -1.94 -6.20
N ALA A 58 20.55 -2.07 -4.93
CA ALA A 58 21.23 -1.01 -4.18
C ALA A 58 22.48 -0.42 -4.87
N PRO A 59 23.38 -1.20 -5.50
CA PRO A 59 24.57 -0.61 -6.16
C PRO A 59 24.25 0.24 -7.40
N LYS A 60 23.06 0.13 -7.98
CA LYS A 60 22.61 0.98 -9.10
C LYS A 60 21.82 2.20 -8.64
N CYS A 61 21.41 2.25 -7.37
CA CYS A 61 20.55 3.30 -6.86
C CYS A 61 21.35 4.56 -6.54
N THR A 62 20.88 5.72 -7.02
CA THR A 62 21.50 7.04 -6.79
C THR A 62 20.82 7.85 -5.68
N ASP A 63 19.87 7.26 -4.94
CA ASP A 63 19.03 7.93 -3.92
C ASP A 63 18.30 9.19 -4.43
N CYS A 64 17.90 9.22 -5.70
CA CYS A 64 17.12 10.33 -6.27
C CYS A 64 15.68 10.44 -5.72
N ARG A 65 15.18 9.37 -5.07
CA ARG A 65 13.85 9.22 -4.43
C ARG A 65 12.63 9.47 -5.31
N SER A 66 12.79 9.61 -6.63
CA SER A 66 11.69 9.72 -7.59
C SER A 66 10.69 8.57 -7.49
N CYS A 67 11.17 7.36 -7.21
CA CYS A 67 10.33 6.17 -7.02
C CYS A 67 9.37 6.27 -5.81
N ILE A 68 9.81 6.93 -4.73
CA ILE A 68 8.99 7.12 -3.51
C ILE A 68 7.89 8.14 -3.77
N THR A 69 8.18 9.20 -4.53
CA THR A 69 7.20 10.25 -4.84
C THR A 69 6.03 9.73 -5.68
N VAL A 70 6.28 8.82 -6.62
CA VAL A 70 5.23 8.27 -7.51
C VAL A 70 4.50 7.07 -6.93
N CYS A 71 5.03 6.46 -5.86
CA CYS A 71 4.44 5.27 -5.26
C CYS A 71 3.20 5.65 -4.45
N PRO A 72 2.03 5.03 -4.68
CA PRO A 72 0.85 5.24 -3.84
C PRO A 72 1.10 4.74 -2.41
N GLU A 73 1.86 3.66 -2.26
CA GLU A 73 2.17 3.00 -0.99
C GLU A 73 3.63 3.24 -0.61
N LYS A 74 3.98 4.46 -0.19
CA LYS A 74 5.38 4.88 0.03
C LYS A 74 6.15 3.96 0.99
N GLU A 75 5.48 3.42 1.99
CA GLU A 75 6.05 2.52 3.02
C GLU A 75 6.61 1.20 2.43
N VAL A 76 6.16 0.79 1.24
CA VAL A 76 6.65 -0.46 0.62
C VAL A 76 8.08 -0.33 0.08
N LEU A 77 8.56 0.90 -0.11
CA LEU A 77 9.88 1.22 -0.67
C LEU A 77 10.92 1.59 0.41
N HIS A 78 10.79 1.03 1.62
CA HIS A 78 11.71 1.31 2.74
C HIS A 78 13.17 0.87 2.49
N MET A 79 13.40 -0.06 1.56
CA MET A 79 14.72 -0.62 1.23
C MET A 79 15.55 0.22 0.24
N ILE A 80 14.97 1.29 -0.32
CA ILE A 80 15.65 2.17 -1.26
C ILE A 80 16.95 2.69 -0.62
N ASN A 81 18.07 2.55 -1.34
CA ASN A 81 19.42 2.94 -0.90
C ASN A 81 19.95 2.22 0.36
N ARG A 82 19.30 1.14 0.83
CA ARG A 82 19.74 0.36 2.00
C ARG A 82 20.24 -1.03 1.64
N SER A 83 19.42 -1.79 0.93
CA SER A 83 19.60 -3.23 0.73
C SER A 83 19.10 -3.64 -0.66
N SER A 84 19.79 -4.58 -1.29
CA SER A 84 19.34 -5.18 -2.55
C SER A 84 18.35 -6.30 -2.26
N GLU A 85 17.06 -5.99 -2.26
CA GLU A 85 16.01 -6.95 -1.93
C GLU A 85 14.74 -6.75 -2.75
N SER A 86 13.86 -7.76 -2.71
CA SER A 86 12.53 -7.66 -3.30
C SER A 86 11.55 -6.92 -2.38
N VAL A 87 10.59 -6.20 -2.95
CA VAL A 87 9.48 -5.63 -2.18
C VAL A 87 8.62 -6.77 -1.65
N LEU A 88 8.78 -7.11 -0.37
CA LEU A 88 8.06 -8.21 0.28
C LEU A 88 6.70 -7.79 0.89
N MET A 89 6.48 -6.49 1.09
CA MET A 89 5.27 -5.93 1.69
C MET A 89 4.02 -6.28 0.87
N GLY A 90 2.94 -6.72 1.52
CA GLY A 90 1.67 -7.09 0.88
C GLY A 90 1.03 -5.94 0.10
N GLU A 91 1.37 -4.71 0.48
CA GLU A 91 0.70 -3.50 0.01
C GLU A 91 1.16 -3.08 -1.38
N CYS A 92 2.27 -3.66 -1.84
CA CYS A 92 2.75 -3.44 -3.19
C CYS A 92 1.77 -4.03 -4.21
N THR A 93 1.10 -3.14 -4.94
CA THR A 93 0.14 -3.48 -5.99
C THR A 93 0.78 -3.92 -7.31
N ASN A 94 2.13 -3.95 -7.38
CA ASN A 94 2.90 -4.24 -8.59
C ASN A 94 2.51 -3.35 -9.80
N CYS A 95 2.12 -2.10 -9.55
CA CYS A 95 1.69 -1.17 -10.59
C CYS A 95 2.80 -0.69 -11.55
N GLY A 96 4.08 -0.91 -11.24
CA GLY A 96 5.20 -0.60 -12.13
C GLY A 96 5.67 0.85 -12.17
N ARG A 97 4.93 1.81 -11.59
CA ARG A 97 5.32 3.25 -11.63
C ARG A 97 6.74 3.54 -11.13
N CYS A 98 7.21 2.79 -10.13
CA CYS A 98 8.55 2.97 -9.58
C CYS A 98 9.65 2.45 -10.53
N VAL A 99 9.35 1.46 -11.36
CA VAL A 99 10.24 0.95 -12.41
C VAL A 99 10.29 1.97 -13.56
N ASP A 100 9.14 2.49 -13.98
CA ASP A 100 9.04 3.43 -15.10
C ASP A 100 9.80 4.75 -14.88
N VAL A 101 9.85 5.24 -13.63
CA VAL A 101 10.53 6.51 -13.29
C VAL A 101 12.03 6.34 -12.98
N CYS A 102 12.51 5.10 -12.85
CA CYS A 102 13.88 4.82 -12.45
C CYS A 102 14.82 4.98 -13.67
N GLN A 103 15.64 6.04 -13.67
CA GLN A 103 16.58 6.29 -14.77
C GLN A 103 17.77 5.33 -14.80
N GLU A 104 18.13 4.75 -13.65
CA GLU A 104 19.33 3.90 -13.48
C GLU A 104 19.01 2.39 -13.57
N ASP A 105 17.77 2.03 -13.91
CA ASP A 105 17.29 0.63 -13.91
C ASP A 105 17.59 -0.13 -12.59
N ALA A 106 17.58 0.60 -11.47
CA ALA A 106 17.79 0.06 -10.12
C ALA A 106 16.57 -0.72 -9.62
N LEU A 107 15.40 -0.51 -10.22
CA LEU A 107 14.15 -1.21 -9.90
C LEU A 107 13.72 -2.04 -11.11
N ARG A 108 13.49 -3.33 -10.92
CA ARG A 108 13.03 -4.23 -11.99
C ARG A 108 12.01 -5.23 -11.49
N PHE A 109 11.13 -5.71 -12.36
CA PHE A 109 10.30 -6.85 -12.00
C PHE A 109 11.14 -8.13 -11.96
N SER A 110 10.98 -8.89 -10.89
CA SER A 110 11.60 -10.19 -10.68
C SER A 110 10.52 -11.20 -10.31
N ILE A 111 10.71 -12.44 -10.75
CA ILE A 111 9.87 -13.55 -10.33
C ILE A 111 10.42 -14.01 -8.99
N ARG A 112 9.57 -13.97 -7.98
CA ARG A 112 9.86 -14.50 -6.65
C ARG A 112 10.01 -16.01 -6.76
N SER A 113 11.24 -16.47 -6.94
CA SER A 113 11.55 -17.90 -6.84
C SER A 113 11.17 -18.36 -5.43
N PHE A 114 10.41 -19.46 -5.32
CA PHE A 114 10.05 -20.08 -4.05
C PHE A 114 11.26 -20.61 -3.26
N THR A 115 12.46 -20.51 -3.82
CA THR A 115 13.72 -20.71 -3.08
C THR A 115 13.83 -19.60 -2.05
N LYS A 116 13.57 -19.92 -0.77
CA LYS A 116 13.91 -19.09 0.41
C LYS A 116 15.14 -18.22 0.11
N GLN A 117 14.95 -16.91 -0.03
CA GLN A 117 16.06 -15.99 0.12
C GLN A 117 16.46 -16.06 1.60
N PRO A 118 17.73 -16.37 1.92
CA PRO A 118 18.22 -16.26 3.28
C PRO A 118 17.92 -14.83 3.76
N LYS A 119 17.40 -14.70 4.98
CA LYS A 119 17.53 -13.44 5.70
C LYS A 119 19.03 -13.27 5.90
N ASP A 120 19.62 -12.32 5.20
CA ASP A 120 20.98 -11.88 5.50
C ASP A 120 20.89 -11.13 6.83
N GLU A 121 21.32 -11.85 7.86
CA GLU A 121 21.39 -11.45 9.26
C GLU A 121 22.79 -10.87 9.48
N GLU A 122 22.88 -9.54 9.55
CA GLU A 122 24.00 -8.80 10.14
C GLU A 122 23.48 -7.64 10.98
#